data_AF-A0A7K4FHX6-F1
#
_entry.id   AF-A0A7K4FHX6-F1
#
_cell.length_a   1.000
_cell.length_b   1.000
_cell.length_c   1.000
_cell.angle_alpha   90.00
_cell.angle_beta   90.00
_cell.angle_gamma   90.00
#
_symmetry.space_group_name_H-M   'P 1'
#
loop_
_entity.id
_entity.type
_entity.pdbx_description
1 polymer ?
#
loop_
_entity_poly.entity_id
_entity_poly.type
_entity_poly.pdbx_seq_one_letter_code
_entity_poly.pdbx_strand_id
1 'polypeptide(L)' 'MTKVEIQVAENGPNLVMVDGKVAAALCRCGHSSKKPYCDGAHRAAGFKADVANIPVVS' A
#
# COMPACT_ATOMS: atom_id res chain seq x y z
N MET A 1 23.00 2.92 -2.91
CA MET A 1 22.09 1.78 -2.67
C MET A 1 20.69 2.34 -2.63
N THR A 2 19.77 1.82 -3.44
CA THR A 2 18.37 2.26 -3.48
C THR A 2 17.66 1.75 -2.22
N LYS A 3 16.99 2.64 -1.48
CA LYS A 3 16.22 2.27 -0.29
C LYS A 3 14.79 1.93 -0.72
N VAL A 4 14.37 0.69 -0.48
CA VAL A 4 13.00 0.25 -0.74
C VAL A 4 12.30 -0.02 0.59
N GLU A 5 11.09 0.49 0.77
CA GLU A 5 10.29 0.27 1.98
C GLU A 5 8.83 0.03 1.58
N ILE A 6 8.09 -0.71 2.43
CA ILE A 6 6.63 -0.83 2.28
C ILE A 6 5.97 -0.21 3.50
N GLN A 7 5.28 0.90 3.28
CA GLN A 7 4.46 1.56 4.30
C GLN A 7 3.01 1.10 4.16
N VAL A 8 2.43 0.52 5.20
CA VAL A 8 1.04 0.07 5.19
C VAL A 8 0.15 1.21 5.71
N ALA A 9 -0.67 1.78 4.82
CA ALA A 9 -1.59 2.85 5.17
C ALA A 9 -2.80 2.30 5.94
N GLU A 10 -3.24 3.04 6.97
CA GLU A 10 -4.44 2.70 7.73
C GLU A 10 -5.65 2.63 6.80
N ASN A 11 -6.43 1.54 6.89
CA ASN A 11 -7.63 1.32 6.07
C ASN A 11 -7.39 1.44 4.55
N GLY A 12 -6.13 1.34 4.13
CA GLY A 12 -5.68 1.77 2.81
C GLY A 12 -4.69 0.80 2.16
N PRO A 13 -4.02 1.23 1.09
CA PRO A 13 -3.08 0.39 0.35
C PRO A 13 -1.76 0.16 1.07
N ASN A 14 -0.96 -0.76 0.52
CA ASN A 14 0.47 -0.84 0.79
C ASN A 14 1.20 0.12 -0.15
N LEU A 15 1.89 1.12 0.38
CA LEU A 15 2.68 2.08 -0.37
C LEU A 15 4.10 1.55 -0.53
N VAL A 16 4.51 1.32 -1.78
CA VAL A 16 5.89 1.00 -2.13
C VAL A 16 6.66 2.30 -2.22
N MET A 17 7.63 2.47 -1.33
CA MET A 17 8.50 3.64 -1.26
C MET A 17 9.86 3.29 -1.88
N VAL A 18 10.33 4.13 -2.79
CA VAL A 18 11.66 4.05 -3.38
C VAL A 18 12.35 5.38 -3.15
N ASP A 19 13.42 5.37 -2.37
CA ASP A 19 14.18 6.56 -1.98
C ASP A 19 13.26 7.68 -1.42
N GLY A 20 12.30 7.30 -0.58
CA GLY A 20 11.36 8.21 0.08
C GLY A 20 10.20 8.70 -0.79
N LYS A 21 10.06 8.23 -2.03
CA LYS A 21 8.94 8.58 -2.92
C LYS A 21 8.01 7.39 -3.12
N VAL A 22 6.71 7.67 -3.22
CA VAL A 22 5.72 6.66 -3.57
C VAL A 22 5.93 6.23 -5.02
N ALA A 23 6.36 4.99 -5.22
CA ALA A 23 6.50 4.39 -6.54
C ALA A 23 5.22 3.65 -6.97
N ALA A 24 4.50 3.05 -6.01
CA ALA A 24 3.24 2.36 -6.27
C ALA A 24 2.35 2.31 -5.02
N ALA A 25 1.04 2.17 -5.24
CA ALA A 25 0.07 1.85 -4.21
C ALA A 25 -0.59 0.51 -4.55
N LEU A 26 -0.35 -0.51 -3.73
CA LEU A 26 -0.84 -1.87 -3.94
C LEU A 26 -2.14 -2.10 -3.14
N CYS A 27 -3.11 -2.71 -3.80
CA CYS A 27 -4.38 -3.07 -3.20
C CYS A 27 -4.20 -4.24 -2.22
N ARG A 28 -4.59 -4.03 -0.96
CA ARG A 28 -4.74 -5.11 0.04
C ARG A 28 -6.19 -5.38 0.47
N CYS A 29 -7.14 -4.55 0.05
CA CYS A 29 -8.55 -4.68 0.44
C CYS A 29 -9.34 -5.71 -0.40
N GLY A 30 -8.80 -6.18 -1.53
CA GLY A 30 -9.49 -7.11 -2.43
C GLY A 30 -10.53 -6.50 -3.39
N HIS A 31 -10.95 -5.24 -3.21
CA HIS A 31 -12.05 -4.63 -4.00
C HIS A 31 -11.61 -3.79 -5.21
N SER A 32 -10.32 -3.55 -5.41
CA SER A 32 -9.84 -2.76 -6.57
C SER A 32 -10.24 -3.40 -7.90
N SER A 33 -10.66 -2.58 -8.86
CA SER A 33 -10.85 -2.97 -10.27
C SER A 33 -9.53 -3.02 -11.06
N LYS A 34 -8.47 -2.41 -10.54
CA LYS A 34 -7.14 -2.28 -11.17
C LYS A 34 -6.07 -3.12 -10.49
N LYS A 35 -6.42 -4.30 -9.96
CA LYS A 35 -5.46 -5.18 -9.28
C LYS A 35 -4.20 -5.43 -10.14
N PRO A 36 -3.00 -5.44 -9.54
CA PRO A 36 -2.72 -5.41 -8.09
C PRO A 36 -2.72 -4.00 -7.48
N TYR A 37 -2.98 -2.94 -8.26
CA TYR A 37 -2.94 -1.56 -7.78
C TYR A 37 -4.19 -1.16 -7.01
N CYS A 38 -4.03 -0.21 -6.10
CA CYS A 38 -5.14 0.45 -5.43
C CYS A 38 -5.77 1.52 -6.32
N ASP A 39 -7.09 1.51 -6.44
CA ASP A 39 -7.88 2.50 -7.17
C ASP A 39 -8.83 3.29 -6.25
N GLY A 40 -8.70 3.13 -4.93
CA GLY A 40 -9.55 3.79 -3.93
C GLY A 40 -10.78 3.00 -3.48
N ALA A 41 -11.07 1.84 -4.09
CA ALA A 41 -12.27 1.05 -3.75
C ALA A 41 -12.37 0.62 -2.28
N HIS A 42 -11.24 0.59 -1.54
CA HIS A 42 -11.21 0.27 -0.11
C HIS A 42 -12.14 1.14 0.75
N ARG A 43 -12.37 2.40 0.34
CA ARG A 43 -13.26 3.33 1.08
C ARG A 43 -14.71 2.87 0.99
N ALA A 44 -15.19 2.60 -0.22
CA ALA A 44 -16.56 2.14 -0.45
C ALA A 44 -16.78 0.73 0.10
N ALA A 45 -15.75 -0.12 0.08
CA ALA A 45 -15.80 -1.45 0.67
C ALA A 45 -15.77 -1.47 2.22
N GLY A 46 -15.58 -0.32 2.87
CA GLY A 46 -15.50 -0.25 4.33
C GLY A 46 -14.33 -1.03 4.91
N PHE A 47 -13.22 -1.15 4.16
CA PHE A 47 -12.05 -1.90 4.59
C PHE A 47 -11.47 -1.29 5.88
N LYS A 48 -11.26 -2.15 6.89
CA LYS A 48 -10.67 -1.76 8.17
C LYS A 48 -9.41 -2.57 8.43
N ALA A 49 -8.28 -1.89 8.61
CA ALA A 49 -7.02 -2.52 8.94
C ALA A 49 -6.03 -1.51 9.49
N ASP A 50 -5.24 -1.94 10.47
CA ASP A 50 -4.23 -1.11 11.12
C ASP A 50 -3.06 -0.77 10.19
N VAL A 51 -2.26 0.21 10.66
CA VAL A 51 -0.96 0.55 10.09
C VAL A 51 0.08 -0.53 10.44
N ALA A 52 1.05 -0.70 9.54
CA ALA A 52 2.25 -1.49 9.79
C ALA A 52 3.41 -0.89 8.98
N ASN A 53 4.60 -0.86 9.56
CA ASN A 53 5.80 -0.55 8.79
C ASN A 53 6.58 -1.86 8.61
N ILE A 54 6.69 -2.31 7.35
CA ILE A 54 7.44 -3.53 7.05
C ILE A 54 8.78 -3.08 6.48
N PRO A 55 9.87 -3.12 7.27
CA PRO A 55 11.19 -2.86 6.73
C PRO A 55 11.51 -3.94 5.69
N VAL A 56 11.66 -3.52 4.43
CA VAL A 56 12.17 -4.42 3.40
C VAL A 56 13.68 -4.44 3.61
N VAL A 57 14.19 -5.54 4.17
CA VAL A 57 15.63 -5.78 4.21
C VAL A 57 16.12 -5.91 2.77
N SER A 58 16.92 -4.94 2.35
CA SER A 58 17.76 -5.03 1.15
C SER A 58 18.96 -5.92 1.43
#